data_AF-A0A2V5M042-F1
#
_entry.id   AF-A0A2V5M042-F1
#
_cell.length_a   1.000
_cell.length_b   1.000
_cell.length_c   1.000
_cell.angle_alpha   90.00
_cell.angle_beta   90.00
_cell.angle_gamma   90.00
#
_symmetry.space_group_name_H-M   'P 1'
#
loop_
_entity.id
_entity.type
_entity.pdbx_description
1 polymer ?
#
loop_
_entity_poly.entity_id
_entity_poly.type
_entity_poly.pdbx_seq_one_letter_code
_entity_poly.pdbx_strand_id
1 'polypeptide(L)'
;MVGYVALILHAHLPFVRHPEHEHFLEEDWFFEAVTESYIPLLRLMQRLRDDDVPFKLTMSLTPTLCAMLQDQLLRERYVRHLDNL
;
A
#
# COMPACT_ATOMS: atom_id res chain seq x y z
N MET A 1 36.63 1.50 2.05
CA MET A 1 35.85 0.45 1.37
C MET A 1 34.40 0.89 1.40
N VAL A 2 33.70 0.86 0.27
CA VAL A 2 32.27 1.21 0.24
C VAL A 2 31.48 -0.01 0.70
N GLY A 3 30.61 0.16 1.70
CA GLY A 3 29.76 -0.91 2.23
C GLY A 3 28.50 -1.13 1.40
N TYR A 4 27.69 -2.10 1.81
CA TYR A 4 26.37 -2.35 1.23
C TYR A 4 25.27 -1.85 2.17
N VAL A 5 24.20 -1.31 1.60
CA VAL A 5 22.95 -0.97 2.32
C VAL A 5 21.83 -1.83 1.75
N ALA A 6 21.04 -2.42 2.65
CA ALA A 6 19.83 -3.17 2.29
C ALA A 6 18.63 -2.53 2.98
N LEU A 7 17.76 -1.88 2.19
CA LEU A 7 16.48 -1.37 2.68
C LEU A 7 15.41 -2.46 2.54
N ILE A 8 14.83 -2.86 3.68
CA ILE A 8 13.79 -3.89 3.76
C ILE A 8 12.52 -3.24 4.34
N LEU A 9 11.47 -3.16 3.54
CA LEU A 9 10.18 -2.60 3.95
C LEU A 9 9.19 -3.74 4.21
N HIS A 10 8.56 -3.73 5.37
CA HIS A 10 7.52 -4.71 5.73
C HIS A 10 6.15 -4.02 5.73
N ALA A 11 5.31 -4.39 4.76
CA ALA A 11 3.94 -3.90 4.64
C ALA A 11 2.97 -4.95 5.16
N HIS A 12 2.25 -4.57 6.22
CA HIS A 12 1.27 -5.40 6.90
C HIS A 12 0.11 -4.54 7.40
N LEU A 13 -1.10 -5.09 7.29
CA LEU A 13 -2.29 -4.64 7.99
C LEU A 13 -3.10 -5.86 8.45
N PRO A 14 -3.83 -5.76 9.58
CA PRO A 14 -4.83 -6.75 9.95
C PRO A 14 -5.96 -6.80 8.90
N PHE A 15 -6.74 -7.87 8.89
CA PHE A 15 -7.85 -7.99 7.95
C PHE A 15 -9.02 -7.12 8.39
N VAL A 16 -9.40 -6.12 7.58
CA VAL A 16 -10.41 -5.10 7.92
C VAL A 16 -11.65 -5.14 7.02
N ARG A 17 -11.83 -6.20 6.24
CA ARG A 17 -12.97 -6.30 5.32
C ARG A 17 -14.25 -6.71 6.06
N HIS A 18 -15.18 -5.77 6.23
CA HIS A 18 -16.45 -5.97 6.90
C HIS A 18 -17.66 -5.67 5.98
N PRO A 19 -18.13 -6.64 5.18
CA PRO A 19 -19.28 -6.46 4.28
C PRO A 19 -20.61 -6.21 5.01
N GLU A 20 -20.72 -6.63 6.26
CA GLU A 20 -21.89 -6.47 7.12
C GLU A 20 -22.13 -5.03 7.56
N HIS A 21 -21.10 -4.16 7.47
CA HIS A 21 -21.16 -2.76 7.83
C HIS A 21 -21.00 -1.90 6.59
N GLU A 22 -21.86 -0.91 6.37
CA GLU A 22 -21.72 0.03 5.24
C GLU A 22 -20.44 0.87 5.35
N HIS A 23 -20.08 1.24 6.58
CA HIS A 23 -18.87 1.95 6.98
C HIS A 23 -18.23 1.26 8.17
N PHE A 24 -16.90 1.12 8.14
CA PHE A 24 -16.12 0.52 9.21
C PHE A 24 -14.81 1.29 9.37
N LEU A 25 -14.54 1.81 10.58
CA LEU A 25 -13.46 2.78 10.82
C LEU A 25 -12.07 2.18 10.53
N GLU A 26 -11.90 0.89 10.77
CA GLU A 26 -10.63 0.20 10.56
C GLU A 26 -10.27 0.07 9.07
N GLU A 27 -11.25 0.21 8.17
CA GLU A 27 -10.97 0.29 6.72
C GLU A 27 -10.21 1.59 6.37
N ASP A 28 -10.33 2.65 7.17
CA ASP A 28 -9.60 3.89 6.96
C ASP A 28 -8.09 3.67 7.05
N TRP A 29 -7.61 2.81 7.95
CA TRP A 29 -6.18 2.45 8.01
C TRP A 29 -5.68 1.84 6.71
N PHE A 30 -6.51 1.04 6.05
CA PHE A 30 -6.18 0.46 4.75
C PHE A 30 -6.16 1.54 3.66
N PHE A 31 -7.13 2.46 3.66
CA PHE A 31 -7.18 3.56 2.68
C PHE A 31 -6.02 4.54 2.85
N GLU A 32 -5.71 4.94 4.07
CA GLU A 32 -4.56 5.78 4.41
C GLU A 32 -3.25 5.10 3.97
N ALA A 33 -3.06 3.82 4.29
CA ALA A 33 -1.86 3.09 3.88
C ALA A 33 -1.69 3.03 2.35
N VAL A 34 -2.79 2.84 1.60
CA VAL A 34 -2.78 2.84 0.13
C VAL A 34 -2.42 4.23 -0.40
N THR A 35 -3.09 5.29 0.08
CA THR A 35 -2.94 6.67 -0.40
C THR A 35 -1.61 7.30 -0.02
N GLU A 36 -1.17 7.12 1.23
CA GLU A 36 -0.05 7.85 1.80
C GLU A 36 1.27 7.07 1.76
N SER A 37 1.22 5.74 1.60
CA SER A 37 2.43 4.90 1.62
C SER A 37 2.62 4.11 0.32
N TYR A 38 1.69 3.21 -0.03
CA TYR A 38 1.93 2.24 -1.10
C TYR A 38 1.97 2.88 -2.49
N ILE A 39 0.99 3.73 -2.83
CA ILE A 39 0.97 4.44 -4.11
C ILE A 39 2.15 5.42 -4.22
N PRO A 40 2.45 6.26 -3.21
CA PRO A 40 3.63 7.13 -3.23
C PRO A 40 4.96 6.37 -3.39
N LEU A 41 5.13 5.24 -2.71
CA LEU A 41 6.33 4.40 -2.86
C LEU A 41 6.42 3.82 -4.28
N LEU A 42 5.30 3.36 -4.85
CA LEU A 42 5.27 2.88 -6.23
C LEU A 42 5.67 3.97 -7.22
N ARG A 43 5.15 5.20 -7.03
CA ARG A 43 5.49 6.38 -7.84
C ARG A 43 6.97 6.77 -7.70
N LEU A 44 7.53 6.69 -6.49
CA LEU A 44 8.96 6.92 -6.25
C LEU A 44 9.82 5.92 -7.03
N MET A 45 9.49 4.63 -6.94
CA MET A 45 10.22 3.57 -7.68
C MET A 45 10.12 3.76 -9.20
N GLN A 46 8.95 4.18 -9.69
CA GLN A 46 8.76 4.51 -11.11
C GLN A 46 9.64 5.69 -11.52
N ARG A 47 9.66 6.79 -10.75
CA ARG A 47 10.54 7.95 -11.02
C ARG A 47 12.01 7.59 -11.04
N LEU A 48 12.49 6.85 -10.04
CA LEU A 48 13.90 6.41 -9.99
C LEU A 48 14.28 5.56 -11.21
N ARG A 49 13.36 4.69 -11.66
CA ARG A 49 13.57 3.91 -12.88
C ARG A 49 13.58 4.79 -14.13
N ASP A 50 12.64 5.73 -14.22
CA ASP A 50 12.49 6.61 -15.40
C ASP A 50 13.66 7.63 -15.51
N ASP A 51 14.29 7.98 -14.38
CA ASP A 51 15.49 8.83 -14.29
C ASP A 51 16.82 8.02 -14.38
N ASP A 52 16.77 6.72 -14.69
CA ASP A 52 17.92 5.79 -14.74
C ASP A 52 18.77 5.77 -13.45
N VAL A 53 18.16 6.02 -12.28
CA VAL A 53 18.84 6.00 -10.98
C VAL A 53 18.91 4.56 -10.46
N PRO A 54 20.12 3.97 -10.27
CA PRO A 54 20.24 2.61 -9.77
C PRO A 54 19.83 2.52 -8.30
N PHE A 55 18.80 1.73 -7.99
CA PHE A 55 18.34 1.47 -6.62
C PHE A 55 18.08 -0.02 -6.38
N LYS A 56 18.14 -0.43 -5.10
CA LYS A 56 17.75 -1.76 -4.63
C LYS A 56 16.94 -1.62 -3.35
N LEU A 57 15.85 -2.36 -3.28
CA LEU A 57 14.88 -2.35 -2.20
C LEU A 57 14.23 -3.73 -2.15
N THR A 58 13.98 -4.22 -0.95
CA THR A 58 13.17 -5.43 -0.72
C THR A 58 11.88 -5.02 -0.02
N MET A 59 10.74 -5.47 -0.52
CA MET A 59 9.45 -5.27 0.13
C MET A 59 8.78 -6.61 0.43
N SER A 60 8.34 -6.79 1.67
CA SER A 60 7.51 -7.90 2.11
C SER A 60 6.06 -7.42 2.17
N LEU A 61 5.15 -8.13 1.51
CA LEU A 61 3.71 -7.90 1.60
C LEU A 61 3.07 -9.15 2.22
N THR A 62 2.29 -8.97 3.28
CA THR A 62 1.63 -10.12 3.91
C THR A 62 0.50 -10.67 3.03
N PRO A 63 0.22 -12.00 3.07
CA PRO A 63 -0.90 -12.58 2.33
C PRO A 63 -2.24 -11.87 2.60
N THR A 64 -2.47 -11.47 3.86
CA THR A 64 -3.64 -10.71 4.28
C THR A 64 -3.75 -9.36 3.56
N LEU A 65 -2.66 -8.61 3.49
CA LEU A 65 -2.63 -7.32 2.79
C LEU A 65 -2.87 -7.52 1.28
N CYS A 66 -2.22 -8.52 0.68
CA CYS A 66 -2.43 -8.86 -0.73
C CYS A 66 -3.89 -9.21 -1.04
N ALA A 67 -4.55 -9.97 -0.15
CA ALA A 67 -5.97 -10.30 -0.31
C ALA A 67 -6.86 -9.06 -0.26
N MET A 68 -6.58 -8.12 0.66
CA MET A 68 -7.34 -6.86 0.77
C MET A 68 -7.11 -5.92 -0.42
N LEU A 69 -5.89 -5.83 -0.94
CA LEU A 69 -5.56 -5.04 -2.14
C LEU A 69 -6.30 -5.51 -3.39
N GLN A 70 -6.67 -6.80 -3.45
CA GLN A 70 -7.39 -7.40 -4.58
C GLN A 70 -8.91 -7.44 -4.37
N ASP A 71 -9.40 -7.18 -3.16
CA ASP A 71 -10.82 -7.29 -2.84
C ASP A 71 -11.64 -6.16 -3.48
N GLN A 72 -12.69 -6.55 -4.21
CA GLN A 72 -13.52 -5.61 -4.97
C GLN A 72 -14.27 -4.63 -4.06
N LEU A 73 -14.80 -5.09 -2.92
CA LEU A 73 -15.54 -4.24 -1.99
C LEU A 73 -14.64 -3.16 -1.40
N LEU A 74 -13.44 -3.55 -0.94
CA LEU A 74 -12.47 -2.61 -0.40
C LEU A 74 -11.98 -1.61 -1.46
N ARG A 75 -11.81 -2.03 -2.71
CA ARG A 75 -11.44 -1.12 -3.82
C ARG A 75 -12.54 -0.11 -4.13
N GLU A 76 -13.80 -0.53 -4.14
CA GLU A 76 -14.94 0.37 -4.34
C GLU A 76 -15.09 1.35 -3.16
N ARG A 77 -14.91 0.89 -1.92
CA ARG A 77 -14.88 1.74 -0.73
C ARG A 77 -13.73 2.73 -0.76
N TYR A 78 -12.56 2.30 -1.21
CA TYR A 78 -11.41 3.17 -1.37
C TYR A 78 -11.67 4.32 -2.35
N VAL A 79 -12.29 4.04 -3.51
CA VAL A 79 -12.67 5.09 -4.47
C VAL A 79 -13.64 6.08 -3.82
N ARG A 80 -14.66 5.59 -3.09
CA ARG A 80 -15.58 6.46 -2.34
C ARG A 80 -14.86 7.28 -1.27
N HIS A 81 -13.87 6.71 -0.57
CA HIS A 81 -13.06 7.43 0.39
C HIS A 81 -12.29 8.58 -0.30
N LEU A 82 -11.69 8.34 -1.48
CA LEU A 82 -11.01 9.38 -2.26
C LEU A 82 -11.94 10.50 -2.75
N ASP A 83 -13.17 10.18 -3.16
CA ASP A 83 -14.14 11.18 -3.64
C ASP A 83 -14.64 12.12 -2.52
N ASN A 84 -14.43 11.73 -1.26
CA ASN A 84 -14.81 12.51 -0.07
C ASN A 84 -13.64 13.30 0.55
N LEU A 85 -12.43 13.20 -0.02
CA LEU A 85 -11.26 14.02 0.36
C LEU A 85 -11.30 15.39 -0.33
#